data_AF-A0A7X7MYI4-F1
#
_entry.id   AF-A0A7X7MYI4-F1
#
_cell.length_a   1.000
_cell.length_b   1.000
_cell.length_c   1.000
_cell.angle_alpha   90.00
_cell.angle_beta   90.00
_cell.angle_gamma   90.00
#
_symmetry.space_group_name_H-M   'P 1'
#
loop_
_entity.id
_entity.type
_entity.pdbx_description
1 polymer ?
#
loop_
_entity_poly.entity_id
_entity_poly.type
_entity_poly.pdbx_seq_one_letter_code
_entity_poly.pdbx_strand_id
1 'polypeptide(L)'
;MTYMIRLDENMEKSLRSFIETIAQTEIYQNYAIQKERLKEEPELERQIDDYRHKNLEIQQNYHGEELLQKMEEFEMNYASLCANPLVDRYLSAELALARMYQEIQKEIHERLGLH
;
A
#
# COMPACT_ATOMS: atom_id res chain seq x y z
N MET A 1 -6.11 -25.15 7.13
CA MET A 1 -5.78 -25.04 8.57
C MET A 1 -4.70 -23.99 8.73
N THR A 2 -5.10 -22.74 8.95
CA THR A 2 -4.16 -21.63 9.19
C THR A 2 -3.59 -21.79 10.59
N TYR A 3 -2.30 -22.08 10.70
CA TYR A 3 -1.59 -22.03 11.97
C TYR A 3 -1.59 -20.56 12.45
N MET A 4 -2.51 -20.19 13.33
CA MET A 4 -2.37 -18.95 14.09
C MET A 4 -1.24 -19.16 15.09
N ILE A 5 -0.04 -18.73 14.70
CA ILE A 5 1.09 -18.60 15.62
C ILE A 5 0.68 -17.56 16.66
N ARG A 6 0.50 -18.00 17.92
CA ARG A 6 0.29 -17.08 19.04
C ARG A 6 1.63 -16.45 19.37
N LEU A 7 1.71 -15.12 19.29
CA LEU A 7 2.86 -14.37 19.75
C LEU A 7 2.97 -14.52 21.28
N ASP A 8 4.17 -14.60 21.82
CA ASP A 8 4.34 -14.57 23.27
C ASP A 8 3.99 -13.17 23.82
N GLU A 9 3.70 -13.07 25.12
CA GLU A 9 3.25 -11.83 25.75
C GLU A 9 4.23 -10.66 25.56
N ASN A 10 5.55 -10.92 25.54
CA ASN A 10 6.54 -9.87 25.35
C ASN A 10 6.56 -9.39 23.89
N MET A 11 6.39 -10.32 22.94
CA MET A 11 6.28 -9.97 21.52
C MET A 11 4.99 -9.22 21.23
N GLU A 12 3.86 -9.60 21.82
CA GLU A 12 2.60 -8.84 21.71
C GLU A 12 2.74 -7.41 22.24
N LYS A 13 3.43 -7.24 23.37
CA LYS A 13 3.70 -5.91 23.95
C LYS A 13 4.61 -5.08 23.04
N SER A 14 5.65 -5.68 22.50
CA SER A 14 6.61 -5.00 21.61
C SER A 14 5.94 -4.60 20.30
N LEU A 15 5.13 -5.50 19.73
CA LEU A 15 4.35 -5.23 18.53
C LEU A 15 3.35 -4.09 18.76
N ARG A 16 2.68 -4.05 19.91
CA ARG A 16 1.76 -2.96 20.25
C ARG A 16 2.47 -1.61 20.28
N SER A 17 3.61 -1.52 20.96
CA SER A 17 4.42 -0.30 21.00
C SER A 17 4.90 0.11 19.60
N PHE A 18 5.24 -0.86 18.76
CA PHE A 18 5.64 -0.61 17.39
C PHE A 18 4.49 -0.07 16.53
N ILE A 19 3.29 -0.65 16.65
CA ILE A 19 2.08 -0.16 15.98
C ILE A 19 1.73 1.25 16.43
N GLU A 20 1.81 1.55 17.72
CA GLU A 20 1.60 2.90 18.24
C GLU A 20 2.60 3.90 17.65
N THR A 21 3.86 3.49 17.50
CA THR A 21 4.90 4.31 16.84
C THR A 21 4.55 4.57 15.38
N ILE A 22 4.15 3.53 14.63
CA ILE A 22 3.71 3.67 13.23
C ILE A 22 2.52 4.62 13.13
N ALA A 23 1.54 4.49 14.02
CA ALA A 23 0.34 5.33 14.02
C ALA A 23 0.64 6.82 14.28
N GLN A 24 1.77 7.13 14.93
CA GLN A 24 2.24 8.48 15.16
C GLN A 24 3.08 9.05 14.01
N THR A 25 3.48 8.25 13.03
CA THR A 25 4.24 8.74 11.87
C THR A 25 3.39 9.64 10.99
N GLU A 26 4.01 10.66 10.40
CA GLU A 26 3.37 11.53 9.42
C GLU A 26 2.87 10.73 8.20
N ILE A 27 3.57 9.66 7.83
CA ILE A 27 3.21 8.75 6.74
C ILE A 27 1.83 8.12 7.01
N TYR A 28 1.64 7.51 8.19
CA TYR A 28 0.37 6.89 8.54
C TYR A 28 -0.74 7.93 8.71
N GLN A 29 -0.47 9.03 9.40
CA GLN A 29 -1.47 10.08 9.62
C GLN A 29 -1.96 10.69 8.30
N ASN A 30 -1.05 10.95 7.36
CA ASN A 30 -1.42 11.46 6.04
C ASN A 30 -2.27 10.44 5.28
N TYR A 31 -1.89 9.15 5.28
CA TYR A 31 -2.71 8.09 4.69
C TYR A 31 -4.11 8.03 5.31
N ALA A 32 -4.22 8.09 6.65
CA ALA A 32 -5.49 8.07 7.35
C ALA A 32 -6.39 9.24 6.94
N ILE A 33 -5.85 10.46 6.87
CA ILE A 33 -6.57 11.66 6.44
C ILE A 33 -7.06 11.53 4.99
N GLN A 34 -6.18 11.10 4.07
CA GLN A 34 -6.61 10.95 2.66
C GLN A 34 -7.64 9.83 2.51
N LYS A 35 -7.53 8.75 3.29
CA LYS A 35 -8.53 7.67 3.32
C LYS A 35 -9.88 8.14 3.83
N GLU A 36 -9.90 8.96 4.89
CA GLU A 36 -11.15 9.54 5.40
C GLU A 36 -11.82 10.46 4.37
N ARG A 37 -11.03 11.29 3.68
CA ARG A 37 -11.53 12.13 2.58
C ARG A 37 -12.09 11.30 1.43
N LEU A 38 -11.47 10.18 1.10
CA LEU A 38 -11.95 9.30 0.03
C LEU A 38 -13.30 8.64 0.37
N LYS A 39 -13.57 8.35 1.65
CA LYS A 39 -14.86 7.78 2.09
C LYS A 39 -16.05 8.70 1.83
N GLU A 40 -15.81 10.00 1.70
CA GLU A 40 -16.86 10.97 1.36
C GLU A 40 -17.28 10.85 -0.12
N GLU A 41 -16.47 10.17 -0.96
CA GLU A 41 -16.66 10.01 -2.41
C GLU A 41 -16.63 8.52 -2.82
N PRO A 42 -17.69 7.75 -2.54
CA PRO A 42 -17.71 6.30 -2.74
C PRO A 42 -17.56 5.86 -4.21
N GLU A 43 -17.93 6.72 -5.17
CA GLU A 43 -17.69 6.44 -6.59
C GLU A 43 -16.22 6.52 -6.96
N LEU A 44 -15.46 7.45 -6.36
CA LEU A 44 -14.02 7.54 -6.55
C LEU A 44 -13.31 6.37 -5.86
N GLU A 45 -13.75 5.98 -4.67
CA GLU A 45 -13.21 4.80 -3.98
C GLU A 45 -13.30 3.54 -4.86
N ARG A 46 -14.45 3.29 -5.48
CA ARG A 46 -14.62 2.16 -6.41
C ARG A 46 -13.68 2.22 -7.62
N GLN A 47 -13.48 3.41 -8.20
CA GLN A 47 -12.58 3.58 -9.34
C GLN A 47 -11.13 3.33 -8.95
N ILE A 48 -10.72 3.75 -7.75
CA ILE A 48 -9.39 3.50 -7.22
C ILE A 48 -9.18 2.01 -6.92
N ASP A 49 -10.20 1.33 -6.39
CA ASP A 49 -10.12 -0.11 -6.16
C ASP A 49 -9.98 -0.91 -7.47
N ASP A 50 -10.74 -0.53 -8.50
CA ASP A 50 -10.60 -1.13 -9.85
C ASP A 50 -9.20 -0.86 -10.45
N TYR A 51 -8.70 0.37 -10.30
CA TYR A 51 -7.32 0.73 -10.67
C TYR A 51 -6.31 -0.16 -9.95
N ARG A 52 -6.43 -0.35 -8.64
CA ARG A 52 -5.50 -1.19 -7.85
C ARG A 52 -5.53 -2.64 -8.29
N HIS A 53 -6.73 -3.19 -8.47
CA HIS A 53 -6.89 -4.58 -8.90
C HIS A 53 -6.21 -4.82 -10.24
N LYS A 54 -6.47 -3.95 -11.22
CA LYS A 54 -5.87 -4.06 -12.56
C LYS A 54 -4.36 -3.83 -12.54
N ASN A 55 -3.88 -2.86 -11.76
CA ASN A 55 -2.44 -2.64 -11.61
C ASN A 55 -1.73 -3.88 -11.06
N LEU A 56 -2.29 -4.52 -10.02
CA LEU A 56 -1.77 -5.76 -9.46
C LEU A 56 -1.84 -6.92 -10.46
N GLU A 57 -2.97 -7.08 -11.15
CA GLU A 57 -3.16 -8.11 -12.17
C GLU A 57 -2.11 -8.00 -13.29
N ILE A 58 -1.81 -6.77 -13.74
CA ILE A 58 -0.77 -6.57 -14.76
C ILE A 58 0.61 -6.91 -14.21
N GLN A 59 0.96 -6.45 -12.99
CA GLN A 59 2.26 -6.76 -12.38
C GLN A 59 2.46 -8.26 -12.10
N GLN A 60 1.39 -9.02 -11.88
CA GLN A 60 1.44 -10.46 -11.66
C GLN A 60 1.54 -11.27 -12.94
N ASN A 61 0.86 -10.85 -14.01
CA ASN A 61 0.71 -11.64 -15.23
C ASN A 61 1.75 -11.30 -16.31
N TYR A 62 2.40 -10.13 -16.23
CA TYR A 62 3.35 -9.68 -17.24
C TYR A 62 4.73 -9.38 -16.63
N HIS A 63 5.79 -9.54 -17.43
CA HIS A 63 7.16 -9.31 -17.01
C HIS A 63 7.98 -8.63 -18.12
N GLY A 64 9.10 -8.01 -17.75
CA GLY A 64 10.04 -7.42 -18.71
C GLY A 64 9.41 -6.33 -19.58
N GLU A 65 9.66 -6.40 -20.89
CA GLU A 65 9.21 -5.38 -21.85
C GLU A 65 7.67 -5.37 -22.02
N GLU A 66 7.02 -6.52 -21.92
CA GLU A 66 5.56 -6.62 -22.02
C GLU A 66 4.86 -5.94 -20.82
N LEU A 67 5.46 -6.03 -19.63
CA LEU A 67 4.98 -5.31 -18.44
C LEU A 67 5.05 -3.79 -18.65
N LEU A 68 6.17 -3.30 -19.19
CA LEU A 68 6.35 -1.87 -19.48
C LEU A 68 5.27 -1.37 -20.45
N GLN A 69 5.05 -2.08 -21.56
CA GLN A 69 4.01 -1.72 -22.52
C GLN A 69 2.61 -1.73 -21.88
N LYS A 70 2.29 -2.76 -21.09
CA LYS A 70 0.97 -2.87 -20.43
C LYS A 70 0.76 -1.80 -19.36
N MET A 71 1.82 -1.40 -18.66
CA MET A 71 1.79 -0.29 -17.72
C MET A 71 1.55 1.05 -18.42
N GLU A 72 2.20 1.30 -19.57
CA GLU A 72 1.97 2.53 -20.36
C GLU A 72 0.51 2.60 -20.87
N GLU A 73 -0.01 1.51 -21.44
CA GLU A 73 -1.42 1.42 -21.87
C GLU A 73 -2.37 1.66 -20.69
N PHE A 74 -2.04 1.13 -19.52
CA PHE A 74 -2.83 1.29 -18.30
C PHE A 74 -2.82 2.73 -17.78
N GLU A 75 -1.64 3.36 -17.69
CA GLU A 75 -1.50 4.75 -17.27
C GLU A 75 -2.28 5.71 -18.17
N MET A 76 -2.27 5.50 -19.50
CA MET A 76 -3.07 6.30 -20.43
C MET A 76 -4.57 6.18 -20.18
N ASN A 77 -5.07 4.96 -19.93
CA ASN A 77 -6.49 4.71 -19.68
C ASN A 77 -6.99 5.32 -18.37
N TYR A 78 -6.12 5.36 -17.34
CA TYR A 78 -6.44 5.90 -16.03
C TYR A 78 -5.92 7.33 -15.81
N ALA A 79 -5.38 7.98 -16.84
CA ALA A 79 -4.83 9.34 -16.74
C ALA A 79 -5.83 10.34 -16.17
N SER A 80 -7.10 10.27 -16.58
CA SER A 80 -8.17 11.14 -16.05
C SER A 80 -8.47 10.89 -14.57
N LEU A 81 -8.35 9.64 -14.12
CA LEU A 81 -8.52 9.28 -12.71
C LEU A 81 -7.34 9.78 -11.88
N CYS A 82 -6.10 9.56 -12.35
CA CYS A 82 -4.88 10.05 -11.72
C CYS A 82 -4.76 11.59 -11.76
N ALA A 83 -5.40 12.26 -12.72
CA ALA A 83 -5.47 13.71 -12.77
C ALA A 83 -6.35 14.31 -11.65
N ASN A 84 -7.20 13.51 -10.99
CA ASN A 84 -7.98 13.97 -9.86
C ASN A 84 -7.05 14.19 -8.64
N PRO A 85 -6.94 15.41 -8.09
CA PRO A 85 -6.05 15.70 -6.98
C PRO A 85 -6.33 14.89 -5.71
N LEU A 86 -7.58 14.46 -5.48
CA LEU A 86 -7.94 13.62 -4.35
C LEU A 86 -7.39 12.20 -4.53
N VAL A 87 -7.50 11.66 -5.74
CA VAL A 87 -6.97 10.34 -6.10
C VAL A 87 -5.45 10.33 -6.02
N ASP A 88 -4.78 11.31 -6.64
CA ASP A 88 -3.32 11.43 -6.65
C ASP A 88 -2.75 11.49 -5.22
N ARG A 89 -3.35 12.33 -4.36
CA ARG A 89 -2.95 12.45 -2.95
C ARG A 89 -3.13 11.14 -2.19
N TYR A 90 -4.24 10.44 -2.41
CA TYR A 90 -4.52 9.18 -1.74
C TYR A 90 -3.57 8.06 -2.21
N LEU A 91 -3.38 7.89 -3.52
CA LEU A 91 -2.45 6.90 -4.08
C LEU A 91 -1.01 7.17 -3.65
N SER A 92 -0.59 8.45 -3.64
CA SER A 92 0.73 8.86 -3.14
C SER A 92 0.92 8.54 -1.66
N ALA A 93 -0.08 8.82 -0.82
CA ALA A 93 -0.04 8.51 0.60
C ALA A 93 -0.02 6.99 0.86
N GLU A 94 -0.78 6.22 0.09
CA GLU A 94 -0.72 4.76 0.17
C GLU A 94 0.64 4.20 -0.26
N LEU A 95 1.20 4.70 -1.36
CA LEU A 95 2.52 4.26 -1.83
C LEU A 95 3.60 4.54 -0.78
N ALA A 96 3.57 5.72 -0.14
CA ALA A 96 4.48 6.05 0.95
C ALA A 96 4.34 5.07 2.13
N LEU A 97 3.12 4.72 2.51
CA LEU A 97 2.85 3.74 3.57
C LEU A 97 3.35 2.33 3.19
N ALA A 98 3.09 1.90 1.96
CA ALA A 98 3.55 0.61 1.43
C ALA A 98 5.09 0.52 1.45
N ARG A 99 5.79 1.57 1.01
CA ARG A 99 7.26 1.65 1.06
C ARG A 99 7.78 1.59 2.49
N MET A 100 7.16 2.30 3.43
CA MET A 100 7.54 2.23 4.84
C MET A 100 7.42 0.79 5.37
N TYR A 101 6.35 0.07 5.03
CA TYR A 101 6.22 -1.34 5.41
C TYR A 101 7.25 -2.24 4.74
N GLN A 102 7.56 -2.02 3.46
CA GLN A 102 8.60 -2.77 2.75
C GLN A 102 9.98 -2.56 3.39
N GLU A 103 10.34 -1.33 3.77
CA GLU A 103 11.60 -1.05 4.46
C GLU A 103 11.64 -1.69 5.86
N ILE A 104 10.54 -1.64 6.63
CA ILE A 104 10.43 -2.34 7.91
C ILE A 104 10.64 -3.85 7.72
N GLN A 105 9.96 -4.45 6.74
CA GLN A 105 10.10 -5.87 6.44
C GLN A 105 11.52 -6.20 6.03
N LYS A 106 12.13 -5.40 5.16
CA LYS A 106 13.51 -5.57 4.72
C LYS A 106 14.49 -5.55 5.90
N GLU A 107 14.39 -4.56 6.79
CA GLU A 107 15.19 -4.48 8.01
C GLU A 107 15.02 -5.71 8.91
N ILE A 108 13.79 -6.24 9.03
CA ILE A 108 13.51 -7.47 9.78
C ILE A 108 14.21 -8.66 9.12
N HIS A 109 14.07 -8.82 7.79
CA HIS A 109 14.70 -9.93 7.05
C HIS A 109 16.22 -9.87 7.16
N GLU A 110 16.82 -8.70 6.94
CA GLU A 110 18.27 -8.50 7.02
C GLU A 110 18.82 -8.79 8.42
N ARG A 111 18.16 -8.30 9.49
CA ARG A 111 18.62 -8.49 10.87
C ARG A 111 18.43 -9.92 11.38
N LEU A 112 17.44 -10.64 10.86
CA LEU A 112 17.21 -12.05 11.18
C LEU A 112 18.00 -13.00 10.28
N GLY A 113 18.72 -12.49 9.28
CA GLY A 113 19.48 -13.31 8.33
C GLY A 113 18.58 -14.14 7.40
N LEU A 114 17.36 -13.66 7.14
CA LEU A 114 16.43 -14.27 6.20
C LEU A 114 16.74 -13.70 4.80
N HIS A 115 17.24 -14.54 3.91
CA HIS A 115 17.53 -14.22 2.51
C HIS A 115 16.46 -14.81 1.58
#